data_AF-A0ABD3XYK2-F1
#
_entry.id   AF-A0ABD3XYK2-F1
#
_cell.length_a   1.000
_cell.length_b   1.000
_cell.length_c   1.000
_cell.angle_alpha   90.00
_cell.angle_beta   90.00
_cell.angle_gamma   90.00
#
_symmetry.space_group_name_H-M   'P 1'
#
loop_
_entity.id
_entity.type
_entity.pdbx_description
1 polymer ?
#
loop_
_entity_poly.entity_id
_entity_poly.type
_entity_poly.pdbx_seq_one_letter_code
_entity_poly.pdbx_strand_id
1 'polypeptide(L)'
;MDKAGTLLGCNFHIKCYAHTINLAAQKCLKIRRIELLFSRIRRIVGFFHRSTTAAAKPRSQAELLGLPDHNLIADVPTRWNCTYDMISRFLEMQCAIIAVLRSKDLAKIKDKDLNTLTDDDMCLANEVKVCLKPLKVVTTTLCAESVPTIYVIMPLHRKLIDSIFQHSDDDSLVIAQMKRAVVDDLQDRYKKH
;
A
#
# COMPACT_ATOMS: atom_id res chain seq x y z
N MET A 1 -19.34 -3.14 -18.06
CA MET A 1 -18.72 -4.44 -18.33
C MET A 1 -19.64 -5.18 -19.31
N ASP A 2 -19.09 -5.82 -20.34
CA ASP A 2 -19.76 -6.69 -21.33
C ASP A 2 -20.66 -6.12 -22.43
N LYS A 3 -20.19 -5.15 -23.22
CA LYS A 3 -20.81 -4.91 -24.55
C LYS A 3 -19.86 -4.97 -25.76
N ALA A 4 -18.55 -4.97 -25.55
CA ALA A 4 -17.58 -5.07 -26.65
C ALA A 4 -17.19 -6.52 -27.00
N GLY A 5 -17.28 -7.47 -26.06
CA GLY A 5 -16.87 -8.86 -26.27
C GLY A 5 -17.85 -9.69 -27.11
N THR A 6 -19.14 -9.30 -27.16
CA THR A 6 -20.18 -10.09 -27.82
C THR A 6 -20.15 -9.95 -29.35
N LEU A 7 -19.50 -8.93 -29.90
CA LEU A 7 -19.53 -8.66 -31.35
C LEU A 7 -18.52 -9.50 -32.17
N LEU A 8 -17.57 -10.18 -31.52
CA LEU A 8 -16.44 -10.82 -32.21
C LEU A 8 -16.35 -12.34 -32.03
N GLY A 9 -17.30 -13.00 -31.34
CA GLY A 9 -17.27 -14.46 -31.15
C GLY A 9 -16.04 -14.99 -30.40
N CYS A 10 -15.17 -14.10 -29.93
CA CYS A 10 -14.03 -14.39 -29.08
C CYS A 10 -14.39 -13.96 -27.66
N ASN A 11 -14.46 -14.92 -26.74
CA ASN A 11 -14.58 -14.65 -25.30
C ASN A 11 -13.27 -14.03 -24.77
N PHE A 12 -12.92 -12.82 -25.22
CA PHE A 12 -11.94 -11.97 -24.56
C PHE A 12 -12.61 -11.40 -23.31
N HIS A 13 -12.69 -12.20 -22.24
CA HIS A 13 -12.81 -11.65 -20.90
C HIS A 13 -11.49 -10.92 -20.61
N ILE A 14 -11.36 -9.70 -21.12
CA ILE A 14 -10.32 -8.77 -20.69
C ILE A 14 -10.63 -8.52 -19.22
N LYS A 15 -9.98 -9.28 -18.34
CA LYS A 15 -9.99 -9.00 -16.91
C LYS A 15 -9.54 -7.55 -16.77
N CYS A 16 -10.33 -6.75 -16.07
CA CYS A 16 -9.99 -5.35 -15.84
C CYS A 16 -8.55 -5.27 -15.36
N TYR A 17 -7.67 -4.56 -16.06
CA TYR A 17 -6.25 -4.55 -15.72
C TYR A 17 -6.02 -4.02 -14.30
N ALA A 18 -6.87 -3.09 -13.83
CA ALA A 18 -6.88 -2.64 -12.43
C ALA A 18 -7.18 -3.78 -11.44
N HIS A 19 -8.01 -4.76 -11.80
CA HIS A 19 -8.22 -5.96 -10.99
C HIS A 19 -6.96 -6.84 -10.93
N THR A 20 -6.23 -6.98 -12.04
CA THR A 20 -4.92 -7.67 -12.07
C THR A 20 -3.90 -6.97 -11.16
N ILE A 21 -3.80 -5.64 -11.24
CA ILE A 21 -2.92 -4.87 -10.33
C ILE A 21 -3.33 -5.08 -8.86
N ASN A 22 -4.63 -5.06 -8.55
CA ASN A 22 -5.11 -5.34 -7.21
C ASN A 22 -4.67 -6.72 -6.70
N LEU A 23 -4.74 -7.77 -7.52
CA LEU A 23 -4.30 -9.11 -7.13
C LEU A 23 -2.79 -9.16 -6.85
N ALA A 24 -1.98 -8.55 -7.72
CA ALA A 24 -0.53 -8.45 -7.54
C ALA A 24 -0.17 -7.70 -6.25
N ALA A 25 -0.82 -6.56 -5.98
CA ALA A 25 -0.62 -5.80 -4.75
C ALA A 25 -1.00 -6.62 -3.51
N GLN A 26 -2.15 -7.30 -3.52
CA GLN A 26 -2.60 -8.14 -2.41
C GLN A 26 -1.63 -9.31 -2.14
N LYS A 27 -1.03 -9.92 -3.17
CA LYS A 27 0.00 -10.95 -2.99
C LYS A 27 1.22 -10.41 -2.25
N CYS A 28 1.69 -9.21 -2.60
CA CYS A 28 2.80 -8.57 -1.90
C CYS A 28 2.48 -8.33 -0.43
N LEU A 29 1.27 -7.84 -0.13
CA LEU A 29 0.82 -7.58 1.24
C LEU A 29 0.70 -8.84 2.12
N LYS A 30 0.67 -10.03 1.51
CA LYS A 30 0.65 -11.33 2.19
C LYS A 30 2.05 -11.90 2.48
N ILE A 31 3.13 -11.23 2.05
CA ILE A 31 4.48 -11.61 2.46
C ILE A 31 4.57 -11.44 3.98
N ARG A 32 4.91 -12.52 4.70
CA ARG A 32 4.83 -12.61 6.17
C ARG A 32 5.40 -11.38 6.90
N ARG A 33 6.59 -10.93 6.52
CA ARG A 33 7.25 -9.79 7.18
C ARG A 33 6.46 -8.48 7.00
N ILE A 34 5.85 -8.28 5.82
CA ILE A 34 5.00 -7.12 5.51
C ILE A 34 3.66 -7.23 6.25
N GLU A 35 3.04 -8.41 6.25
CA GLU A 35 1.78 -8.66 6.94
C GLU A 35 1.89 -8.36 8.45
N LEU A 36 2.96 -8.85 9.09
CA LEU A 36 3.24 -8.61 10.51
C LEU A 36 3.50 -7.12 10.81
N LEU A 37 4.26 -6.44 9.95
CA LEU A 37 4.49 -5.00 10.05
C LEU A 37 3.17 -4.23 9.99
N PHE A 38 2.35 -4.48 8.96
CA PHE A 38 1.10 -3.76 8.78
C PHE A 38 0.05 -4.11 9.86
N SER A 39 0.08 -5.32 10.42
CA SER A 39 -0.74 -5.67 11.58
C SER A 39 -0.46 -4.76 12.78
N ARG A 40 0.83 -4.50 13.08
CA ARG A 40 1.22 -3.58 14.15
C ARG A 40 0.85 -2.13 13.84
N ILE A 41 1.07 -1.68 12.61
CA ILE A 41 0.68 -0.32 12.18
C ILE A 41 -0.83 -0.12 12.28
N ARG A 42 -1.65 -1.09 11.82
CA ARG A 42 -3.12 -1.05 11.97
C ARG A 42 -3.55 -0.96 13.43
N ARG A 43 -2.85 -1.64 14.34
CA ARG A 43 -3.14 -1.56 15.79
C ARG A 43 -2.92 -0.16 16.33
N ILE A 44 -1.81 0.48 15.95
CA ILE A 44 -1.48 1.86 16.33
C ILE A 44 -2.51 2.84 15.75
N VAL A 45 -2.78 2.75 14.45
CA VAL A 45 -3.78 3.60 13.79
C VAL A 45 -5.16 3.40 14.43
N GLY A 46 -5.55 2.14 14.65
CA GLY A 46 -6.79 1.76 15.29
C GLY A 46 -6.92 2.34 16.69
N PHE A 47 -5.83 2.37 17.48
CA PHE A 47 -5.81 3.01 18.81
C PHE A 47 -6.17 4.50 18.72
N PHE A 48 -5.55 5.26 17.81
CA PHE A 48 -5.84 6.67 17.65
C PHE A 48 -7.25 6.95 17.10
N HIS A 49 -7.86 5.99 16.42
CA HIS A 49 -9.25 6.08 15.95
C HIS A 49 -10.30 5.73 17.03
N ARG A 50 -9.91 5.22 18.20
CA ARG A 50 -10.88 4.80 19.25
C ARG A 50 -11.67 5.95 19.85
N SER A 51 -11.15 7.18 19.82
CA SER A 51 -11.83 8.37 20.34
C SER A 51 -11.30 9.66 19.71
N THR A 52 -12.11 10.71 19.74
CA THR A 52 -11.72 12.06 19.28
C THR A 52 -10.50 12.59 20.03
N THR A 53 -10.43 12.32 21.34
CA THR A 53 -9.29 12.68 22.19
C THR A 53 -8.02 11.94 21.79
N ALA A 54 -8.10 10.63 21.49
CA ALA A 54 -6.94 9.89 21.02
C ALA A 54 -6.48 10.40 19.64
N ALA A 55 -7.41 10.64 18.72
CA ALA A 55 -7.13 11.14 17.38
C ALA A 55 -6.46 12.53 17.38
N ALA A 56 -6.80 13.39 18.35
CA ALA A 56 -6.21 14.72 18.49
C ALA A 56 -4.73 14.69 18.91
N LYS A 57 -4.29 13.69 19.68
CA LYS A 57 -2.91 13.64 20.21
C LYS A 57 -1.82 13.72 19.13
N PRO A 58 -1.79 12.85 18.09
CA PRO A 58 -0.77 12.93 17.05
C PRO A 58 -0.88 14.22 16.23
N ARG A 59 -2.06 14.85 16.14
CA ARG A 59 -2.25 16.12 15.43
C ARG A 59 -1.66 17.29 16.19
N SER A 60 -1.97 17.43 17.48
CA SER A 60 -1.36 18.44 18.34
C SER A 60 0.16 18.28 18.41
N GLN A 61 0.65 17.04 18.42
CA GLN A 61 2.08 16.78 18.37
C GLN A 61 2.69 17.13 16.99
N ALA A 62 1.98 16.90 15.89
CA ALA A 62 2.42 17.29 14.56
C ALA A 62 2.53 18.82 14.44
N GLU A 63 1.55 19.56 14.95
CA GLU A 63 1.56 21.02 15.00
C GLU A 63 2.77 21.56 15.79
N LEU A 64 3.05 21.00 16.97
CA LEU A 64 4.22 21.37 17.78
C LEU A 64 5.55 21.12 17.05
N LEU A 65 5.61 20.10 16.20
CA LEU A 65 6.79 19.74 15.41
C LEU A 65 6.85 20.48 14.06
N GLY A 66 5.87 21.33 13.73
CA GLY A 66 5.78 22.00 12.43
C GLY A 66 5.51 21.05 11.27
N LEU A 67 4.90 19.89 11.53
CA LEU A 67 4.50 18.90 10.52
C LEU A 67 3.08 19.16 10.03
N PRO A 68 2.71 18.69 8.82
CA PRO A 68 1.34 18.79 8.32
C PRO A 68 0.29 18.20 9.28
N ASP A 69 -0.76 18.98 9.59
CA ASP A 69 -1.88 18.52 10.40
C ASP A 69 -2.83 17.65 9.57
N HIS A 70 -2.80 16.35 9.83
CA HIS A 70 -3.60 15.37 9.12
C HIS A 70 -4.21 14.34 10.06
N ASN A 71 -5.36 13.81 9.68
CA ASN A 71 -5.92 12.63 10.33
C ASN A 71 -5.21 11.38 9.82
N LEU A 72 -4.96 10.42 10.71
CA LEU A 72 -4.53 9.08 10.32
C LEU A 72 -5.61 8.40 9.49
N ILE A 73 -5.20 7.62 8.49
CA ILE A 73 -6.10 6.89 7.60
C ILE A 73 -6.19 5.44 8.09
N ALA A 74 -7.39 4.95 8.38
CA ALA A 74 -7.61 3.56 8.72
C ALA A 74 -7.49 2.66 7.49
N ASP A 75 -6.88 1.48 7.64
CA ASP A 75 -6.86 0.49 6.58
C ASP A 75 -8.24 -0.16 6.40
N VAL A 76 -8.57 -0.44 5.15
CA VAL A 76 -9.71 -1.27 4.76
C VAL A 76 -9.11 -2.46 4.01
N PRO A 77 -8.84 -3.60 4.68
CA PRO A 77 -8.04 -4.69 4.11
C PRO A 77 -8.59 -5.29 2.80
N THR A 78 -9.90 -5.13 2.55
CA THR A 78 -10.54 -5.55 1.30
C THR A 78 -10.18 -4.66 0.10
N ARG A 79 -9.56 -3.49 0.33
CA ARG A 79 -9.13 -2.52 -0.68
C ARG A 79 -7.67 -2.15 -0.42
N TRP A 80 -6.76 -2.82 -1.12
CA TRP A 80 -5.31 -2.62 -0.97
C TRP A 80 -4.86 -1.15 -1.09
N ASN A 81 -5.59 -0.35 -1.88
CA ASN A 81 -5.38 1.09 -2.01
C ASN A 81 -5.44 1.83 -0.67
N CYS A 82 -6.36 1.42 0.23
CA CYS A 82 -6.47 1.97 1.58
C CYS A 82 -5.26 1.60 2.44
N THR A 83 -4.67 0.42 2.21
CA THR A 83 -3.44 0.01 2.90
C THR A 83 -2.27 0.91 2.49
N TYR A 84 -2.15 1.24 1.20
CA TYR A 84 -1.16 2.19 0.71
C TYR A 84 -1.38 3.60 1.30
N ASP A 85 -2.63 4.06 1.36
CA ASP A 85 -2.96 5.38 1.90
C ASP A 85 -2.68 5.46 3.41
N MET A 86 -3.01 4.41 4.18
CA MET A 86 -2.66 4.28 5.60
C MET A 86 -1.16 4.39 5.81
N ILE A 87 -0.35 3.56 5.12
CA ILE A 87 1.10 3.55 5.37
C ILE A 87 1.76 4.86 4.94
N SER A 88 1.27 5.48 3.86
CA SER A 88 1.76 6.77 3.40
C SER A 88 1.51 7.86 4.44
N ARG A 89 0.29 7.94 4.97
CA ARG A 89 -0.06 8.91 6.03
C ARG A 89 0.68 8.63 7.34
N PHE A 90 0.79 7.36 7.71
CA PHE A 90 1.50 6.94 8.92
C PHE A 90 2.96 7.38 8.89
N LEU A 91 3.65 7.19 7.77
CA LEU A 91 5.05 7.59 7.59
C LEU A 91 5.23 9.11 7.57
N GLU A 92 4.30 9.85 6.98
CA GLU A 92 4.31 11.32 7.00
C GLU A 92 4.21 11.88 8.44
N MET A 93 3.38 11.25 9.26
CA MET A 93 3.14 11.66 10.65
C MET A 93 4.03 10.92 11.67
N GLN A 94 5.00 10.11 11.22
CA GLN A 94 5.70 9.16 12.07
C GLN A 94 6.35 9.78 13.31
N CYS A 95 6.95 10.96 13.17
CA CYS A 95 7.63 11.65 14.28
C CYS A 95 6.62 12.03 15.37
N ALA A 96 5.46 12.56 14.97
CA ALA A 96 4.38 12.93 15.89
C ALA A 96 3.77 11.70 16.57
N ILE A 97 3.52 10.64 15.80
CA ILE A 97 2.98 9.36 16.31
C ILE A 97 3.94 8.77 17.36
N ILE A 98 5.23 8.65 17.03
CA ILE A 98 6.24 8.06 17.93
C ILE A 98 6.41 8.90 19.19
N ALA A 99 6.45 10.23 19.06
CA ALA A 99 6.55 11.12 20.22
C ALA A 99 5.35 10.96 21.17
N VAL A 100 4.14 10.85 20.62
CA VAL A 100 2.92 10.58 21.42
C VAL A 100 2.98 9.21 22.07
N LEU A 101 3.35 8.16 21.34
CA LEU A 101 3.48 6.79 21.87
C LEU A 101 4.52 6.67 22.99
N ARG A 102 5.57 7.48 22.94
CA ARG A 102 6.63 7.56 23.97
C ARG A 102 6.32 8.56 25.10
N SER A 103 5.21 9.28 25.02
CA SER A 103 4.82 10.23 26.06
C SER A 103 4.43 9.52 27.37
N LYS A 104 4.64 10.20 28.50
CA LYS A 104 4.27 9.68 29.84
C LYS A 104 2.77 9.37 29.96
N ASP A 105 1.94 10.07 29.21
CA ASP A 105 0.48 9.87 29.20
C ASP A 105 0.07 8.52 28.60
N LEU A 106 0.82 8.04 27.60
CA LEU A 106 0.58 6.74 26.99
C LEU A 106 1.42 5.61 27.61
N ALA A 107 2.49 5.91 28.33
CA ALA A 107 3.28 4.92 29.08
C ALA A 107 2.45 4.13 30.12
N LYS A 108 1.32 4.68 30.57
CA LYS A 108 0.37 4.02 31.50
C LYS A 108 -0.58 3.05 30.81
N ILE A 109 -0.68 3.09 29.48
CA ILE A 109 -1.56 2.20 28.71
C ILE A 109 -0.92 0.82 28.66
N LYS A 110 -1.65 -0.19 29.16
CA LYS A 110 -1.17 -1.58 29.25
C LYS A 110 -1.06 -2.31 27.90
N ASP A 111 -1.39 -1.63 26.81
CA ASP A 111 -1.29 -2.16 25.44
C ASP A 111 0.18 -2.09 24.99
N LYS A 112 0.97 -3.06 25.49
CA LYS A 112 2.42 -3.17 25.25
C LYS A 112 2.77 -3.24 23.76
N ASP A 113 1.79 -3.55 22.91
CA ASP A 113 1.98 -3.69 21.48
C ASP A 113 2.02 -2.34 20.73
N LEU A 114 1.62 -1.23 21.35
CA LEU A 114 1.54 0.07 20.67
C LEU A 114 2.89 0.73 20.40
N ASN A 115 3.94 0.39 21.16
CA ASN A 115 5.29 0.95 20.99
C ASN A 115 6.29 -0.16 20.61
N THR A 116 5.98 -0.92 19.57
CA THR A 116 6.75 -2.11 19.14
C THR A 116 7.44 -1.96 17.79
N LEU A 117 7.27 -0.83 17.11
CA LEU A 117 7.93 -0.57 15.83
C LEU A 117 9.38 -0.13 16.08
N THR A 118 10.32 -0.82 15.43
CA THR A 118 11.74 -0.49 15.43
C THR A 118 12.10 0.44 14.26
N ASP A 119 13.32 0.95 14.23
CA ASP A 119 13.80 1.73 13.09
C ASP A 119 13.83 0.88 11.81
N ASP A 120 14.20 -0.41 11.91
CA ASP A 120 14.13 -1.36 10.78
C ASP A 120 12.70 -1.53 10.25
N ASP A 121 11.70 -1.52 11.13
CA ASP A 121 10.30 -1.59 10.73
C ASP A 121 9.87 -0.35 9.95
N MET A 122 10.37 0.83 10.35
CA MET A 122 10.10 2.10 9.67
C MET A 122 10.81 2.18 8.32
N CYS A 123 12.05 1.70 8.24
CA CYS A 123 12.77 1.53 6.98
C CYS A 123 12.00 0.62 6.03
N LEU A 124 11.61 -0.58 6.49
CA LEU A 124 10.84 -1.51 5.69
C LEU A 124 9.48 -0.93 5.26
N ALA A 125 8.77 -0.24 6.16
CA ALA A 125 7.52 0.44 5.82
C ALA A 125 7.70 1.42 4.66
N ASN A 126 8.79 2.20 4.66
CA ASN A 126 9.08 3.15 3.60
C ASN A 126 9.46 2.43 2.29
N GLU A 127 10.27 1.38 2.33
CA GLU A 127 10.60 0.56 1.15
C GLU A 127 9.34 -0.05 0.53
N VAL A 128 8.46 -0.65 1.34
CA VAL A 128 7.19 -1.23 0.88
C VAL A 128 6.29 -0.16 0.27
N LYS A 129 6.17 1.03 0.88
CA LYS A 129 5.44 2.16 0.30
C LYS A 129 5.98 2.51 -1.08
N VAL A 130 7.29 2.64 -1.23
CA VAL A 130 7.92 2.96 -2.52
C VAL A 130 7.61 1.87 -3.55
N CYS A 131 7.73 0.58 -3.17
CA CYS A 131 7.44 -0.54 -4.06
C CYS A 131 5.96 -0.61 -4.49
N LEU A 132 5.01 -0.24 -3.63
CA LEU A 132 3.58 -0.25 -3.94
C LEU A 132 3.12 0.97 -4.76
N LYS A 133 3.84 2.10 -4.69
CA LYS A 133 3.45 3.36 -5.32
C LYS A 133 3.15 3.24 -6.84
N PRO A 134 3.97 2.55 -7.66
CA PRO A 134 3.67 2.39 -9.08
C PRO A 134 2.33 1.68 -9.34
N LEU A 135 2.00 0.65 -8.54
CA LEU A 135 0.72 -0.05 -8.65
C LEU A 135 -0.45 0.88 -8.33
N LYS A 136 -0.25 1.81 -7.38
CA LYS A 136 -1.30 2.73 -6.91
C LYS A 136 -1.57 3.75 -8.01
N VAL A 137 -0.52 4.32 -8.58
CA VAL A 137 -0.60 5.25 -9.72
C VAL A 137 -1.34 4.60 -10.87
N VAL A 138 -0.91 3.42 -11.31
CA VAL A 138 -1.55 2.70 -12.43
C VAL A 138 -3.03 2.42 -12.12
N THR A 139 -3.35 1.93 -10.92
CA THR A 139 -4.74 1.66 -10.54
C THR A 139 -5.60 2.91 -10.56
N THR A 140 -5.13 4.02 -9.97
CA THR A 140 -5.86 5.28 -9.94
C THR A 140 -6.06 5.86 -11.34
N THR A 141 -5.03 5.82 -12.20
CA THR A 141 -5.14 6.26 -13.60
C THR A 141 -6.18 5.43 -14.35
N LEU A 142 -6.13 4.10 -14.26
CA LEU A 142 -7.08 3.22 -14.96
C LEU A 142 -8.52 3.36 -14.45
N CYS A 143 -8.69 3.68 -13.17
CA CYS A 143 -10.01 3.90 -12.58
C CYS A 143 -10.61 5.28 -12.91
N ALA A 144 -9.78 6.26 -13.27
CA ALA A 144 -10.23 7.59 -13.68
C ALA A 144 -10.64 7.66 -15.17
N GLU A 145 -10.06 6.79 -16.01
CA GLU A 145 -10.38 6.68 -17.42
C GLU A 145 -11.71 5.93 -17.65
N SER A 146 -12.58 6.44 -18.52
CA SER A 146 -13.92 5.88 -18.73
C SER A 146 -13.92 4.52 -19.45
N VAL A 147 -12.88 4.21 -20.24
CA VAL A 147 -12.54 2.86 -20.72
C VAL A 147 -11.05 2.85 -21.10
N PRO A 148 -10.12 2.34 -20.26
CA PRO A 148 -8.73 2.23 -20.69
C PRO A 148 -8.62 1.23 -21.86
N THR A 149 -8.14 1.71 -23.00
CA THR A 149 -7.98 0.88 -24.20
C THR A 149 -6.76 -0.03 -24.08
N ILE A 150 -6.74 -1.11 -24.85
CA ILE A 150 -5.61 -2.07 -24.85
C ILE A 150 -4.26 -1.41 -25.18
N TYR A 151 -4.28 -0.36 -26.01
CA TYR A 151 -3.11 0.43 -26.37
C TYR A 151 -2.53 1.22 -25.17
N VAL A 152 -3.33 1.55 -24.16
CA VAL A 152 -2.84 2.15 -22.90
C VAL A 152 -2.34 1.07 -21.94
N ILE A 153 -3.03 -0.07 -21.89
CA ILE A 153 -2.72 -1.16 -20.96
C ILE A 153 -1.38 -1.83 -21.31
N MET A 154 -1.10 -2.14 -22.57
CA MET A 154 0.12 -2.88 -22.96
C MET A 154 1.44 -2.14 -22.64
N PRO A 155 1.59 -0.83 -22.95
CA PRO A 155 2.78 -0.08 -22.57
C PRO A 155 2.96 0.01 -21.06
N LEU A 156 1.87 0.21 -20.30
CA LEU A 156 1.91 0.22 -18.84
C LEU A 156 2.35 -1.14 -18.30
N HIS A 157 1.81 -2.23 -18.84
CA HIS A 157 2.17 -3.58 -18.47
C HIS A 157 3.66 -3.88 -18.67
N ARG A 158 4.19 -3.57 -19.86
CA ARG A 158 5.62 -3.71 -20.14
C ARG A 158 6.45 -2.82 -19.23
N LYS A 159 6.07 -1.56 -19.03
CA LYS A 159 6.80 -0.65 -18.14
C LYS A 159 6.86 -1.16 -16.70
N LEU A 160 5.77 -1.76 -16.20
CA LEU A 160 5.77 -2.35 -14.86
C LEU A 160 6.77 -3.52 -14.78
N ILE A 161 6.73 -4.45 -15.72
CA ILE A 161 7.55 -5.66 -15.68
C ILE A 161 9.00 -5.39 -16.05
N ASP A 162 9.24 -4.72 -17.18
CA ASP A 162 10.55 -4.61 -17.83
C ASP A 162 11.40 -3.48 -17.27
N SER A 163 10.84 -2.62 -16.40
CA SER A 163 11.56 -1.48 -15.82
C SER A 163 11.31 -1.31 -14.34
N ILE A 164 10.05 -1.15 -13.90
CA ILE A 164 9.75 -0.74 -12.52
C ILE A 164 10.00 -1.87 -11.51
N PHE A 165 9.57 -3.09 -11.83
CA PHE A 165 9.70 -4.25 -10.94
C PHE A 165 10.86 -5.18 -11.34
N GLN A 166 11.84 -4.65 -12.08
CA GLN A 166 13.09 -5.35 -12.31
C GLN A 166 13.90 -5.46 -11.02
N HIS A 167 14.65 -6.55 -10.92
CA HIS A 167 15.55 -6.79 -9.82
C HIS A 167 16.64 -5.71 -9.78
N SER A 168 16.95 -5.23 -8.58
CA SER A 168 18.09 -4.37 -8.29
C SER A 168 18.96 -5.01 -7.22
N ASP A 169 20.29 -4.85 -7.33
CA ASP A 169 21.23 -5.33 -6.32
C ASP A 169 21.06 -4.58 -4.98
N ASP A 170 20.52 -3.36 -5.03
CA ASP A 170 20.19 -2.54 -3.86
C ASP A 170 18.88 -2.97 -3.16
N ASP A 171 18.11 -3.92 -3.73
CA ASP A 171 16.85 -4.34 -3.13
C ASP A 171 17.08 -5.15 -1.84
N SER A 172 16.39 -4.76 -0.76
CA SER A 172 16.28 -5.63 0.40
C SER A 172 15.61 -6.96 0.01
N LEU A 173 15.90 -8.05 0.74
CA LEU A 173 15.34 -9.37 0.44
C LEU A 173 13.81 -9.35 0.33
N VAL A 174 13.15 -8.52 1.16
CA VAL A 174 11.69 -8.39 1.16
C VAL A 174 11.22 -7.67 -0.10
N ILE A 175 11.91 -6.62 -0.53
CA ILE A 175 11.58 -5.89 -1.76
C ILE A 175 11.83 -6.76 -3.00
N ALA A 176 12.94 -7.49 -3.06
CA ALA A 176 13.18 -8.45 -4.13
C ALA A 176 12.05 -9.50 -4.23
N GLN A 177 11.57 -10.00 -3.09
CA GLN A 177 10.41 -10.90 -3.03
C GLN A 177 9.12 -10.23 -3.51
N MET A 178 8.87 -8.97 -3.12
CA MET A 178 7.71 -8.20 -3.60
C MET A 178 7.75 -8.02 -5.11
N LYS A 179 8.87 -7.53 -5.65
CA LYS A 179 9.03 -7.29 -7.09
C LYS A 179 8.80 -8.57 -7.88
N ARG A 180 9.37 -9.69 -7.44
CA ARG A 180 9.14 -11.01 -8.04
C ARG A 180 7.66 -11.41 -7.99
N ALA A 181 7.01 -11.28 -6.83
CA ALA A 181 5.60 -11.61 -6.69
C ALA A 181 4.68 -10.76 -7.60
N VAL A 182 5.03 -9.48 -7.83
CA VAL A 182 4.35 -8.63 -8.80
C VAL A 182 4.57 -9.15 -10.21
N VAL A 183 5.83 -9.33 -10.62
CA VAL A 183 6.18 -9.77 -11.97
C VAL A 183 5.51 -11.10 -12.31
N ASP A 184 5.59 -12.09 -11.42
CA ASP A 184 4.99 -13.41 -11.62
C ASP A 184 3.46 -13.29 -11.82
N ASP A 185 2.76 -12.51 -10.99
CA ASP A 185 1.31 -12.35 -11.11
C ASP A 185 0.89 -11.58 -12.37
N LEU A 186 1.68 -10.57 -12.78
CA LEU A 186 1.41 -9.82 -14.00
C LEU A 186 1.68 -10.66 -15.25
N GLN A 187 2.80 -11.40 -15.30
CA GLN A 187 3.18 -12.23 -16.43
C GLN A 187 2.20 -13.39 -16.67
N ASP A 188 1.82 -14.13 -15.63
CA ASP A 188 0.96 -15.31 -15.77
C ASP A 188 -0.42 -15.00 -16.36
N ARG A 189 -0.88 -13.75 -16.24
CA ARG A 189 -2.21 -13.33 -16.68
C ARG A 189 -2.25 -12.80 -18.12
N TYR A 190 -1.09 -12.46 -18.70
CA TYR A 190 -0.97 -11.97 -20.09
C TYR A 190 -0.20 -12.91 -21.02
N LYS A 191 0.32 -14.04 -20.54
CA LYS A 191 0.93 -15.12 -21.34
C LYS A 191 -0.04 -15.89 -22.26
N LYS A 192 -1.35 -15.57 -22.29
CA LYS A 192 -2.40 -16.39 -22.95
C LYS A 192 -3.13 -15.72 -24.13
N HIS A 193 -2.64 -14.61 -24.67
CA HIS A 193 -3.24 -13.96 -25.83
C HIS A 193 -2.20 -13.58 -26.88
#